data_AF-A0A8W8MPB4-F1
#
_entry.id   AF-A0A8W8MPB4-F1
#
_cell.length_a   1.000
_cell.length_b   1.000
_cell.length_c   1.000
_cell.angle_alpha   90.00
_cell.angle_beta   90.00
_cell.angle_gamma   90.00
#
_symmetry.space_group_name_H-M   'P 1'
#
loop_
_entity.id
_entity.type
_entity.pdbx_description
1 polymer ?
#
loop_
_entity_poly.entity_id
_entity_poly.type
_entity_poly.pdbx_seq_one_letter_code
_entity_poly.pdbx_strand_id
1 'polypeptide(L)'
;KGYAVVPDLLTLKECDALTSQFRDWVGKFEEGQIPLQKKSSVIQSYRVGHFQQSWEVRLRAKAVFQAVWGTEKLLSSVDGIAISKPPLNADDYRDPHTDWLHLDQGVRREGLHAYQGAVYLEEQTQDDYCFRVLPKSHLYHAEFYQTFSDATKRTERSDFCKLSKTQKDFFYRKGCNLVNVPVPKGGIVLWDSRTVHDNTPPIAKRSNPDRWRFVVFVSMTPAIWASEKDMEFKKDAYRRMLLTTHWSSQGLKTFKEYIENKRKRNYVNVSIDHLPDVAKTQEARLLAGDEHYDFEDGRPNGPAAPKWRFGIY
;
A
#
# COMPACT_ATOMS: atom_id res chain seq x y z
N LYS A 1 5.45 16.72 -7.78
CA LYS A 1 5.39 16.75 -6.30
C LYS A 1 5.87 15.45 -5.65
N GLY A 2 5.81 14.30 -6.34
CA GLY A 2 6.14 12.98 -5.78
C GLY A 2 4.93 12.24 -5.22
N TYR A 3 3.80 12.94 -5.09
CA TYR A 3 2.50 12.38 -4.75
C TYR A 3 1.38 13.20 -5.38
N ALA A 4 0.18 12.64 -5.42
CA ALA A 4 -1.07 13.28 -5.81
C ALA A 4 -2.23 12.71 -5.00
N VAL A 5 -3.26 13.52 -4.74
CA VAL A 5 -4.53 13.09 -4.16
C VAL A 5 -5.58 13.16 -5.24
N VAL A 6 -6.32 12.07 -5.45
CA VAL A 6 -7.46 11.99 -6.35
C VAL A 6 -8.71 11.83 -5.46
N PRO A 7 -9.60 12.84 -5.43
CA PRO A 7 -10.86 12.73 -4.72
C PRO A 7 -11.83 11.81 -5.46
N ASP A 8 -12.95 11.47 -4.82
CA ASP A 8 -14.12 10.88 -5.46
C ASP A 8 -13.88 9.54 -6.19
N LEU A 9 -12.94 8.71 -5.72
CA LEU A 9 -12.77 7.34 -6.22
C LEU A 9 -13.95 6.44 -5.82
N LEU A 10 -14.49 6.69 -4.63
CA LEU A 10 -15.65 6.01 -4.06
C LEU A 10 -16.64 7.06 -3.57
N THR A 11 -17.92 6.79 -3.73
CA THR A 11 -18.99 7.58 -3.11
C THR A 11 -18.99 7.39 -1.60
N LEU A 12 -19.53 8.37 -0.86
CA LEU A 12 -19.65 8.28 0.60
C LEU A 12 -20.42 7.02 1.05
N LYS A 13 -21.48 6.66 0.31
CA LYS A 13 -22.30 5.47 0.57
C LYS A 13 -21.50 4.18 0.40
N GLU A 14 -20.65 4.09 -0.62
CA GLU A 14 -19.76 2.95 -0.81
C GLU A 14 -18.75 2.87 0.33
N CYS A 15 -18.14 3.99 0.73
CA CYS A 15 -17.25 4.02 1.88
C CYS A 15 -17.93 3.54 3.17
N ASP A 16 -19.16 3.98 3.44
CA ASP A 16 -19.92 3.55 4.63
C ASP A 16 -20.19 2.04 4.62
N ALA A 17 -20.59 1.48 3.47
CA ALA A 17 -20.80 0.05 3.33
C ALA A 17 -19.51 -0.77 3.53
N LEU A 18 -18.39 -0.32 2.96
CA LEU A 18 -17.09 -0.99 3.07
C LEU A 18 -16.50 -0.89 4.48
N THR A 19 -16.61 0.27 5.12
CA THR A 19 -16.17 0.43 6.52
C THR A 19 -17.02 -0.38 7.48
N SER A 20 -18.33 -0.53 7.24
CA SER A 20 -19.17 -1.45 8.03
C SER A 20 -18.64 -2.89 7.98
N GLN A 21 -18.32 -3.40 6.79
CA GLN A 21 -17.75 -4.76 6.64
C GLN A 21 -16.41 -4.92 7.38
N PHE A 22 -15.55 -3.90 7.35
CA PHE A 22 -14.31 -3.91 8.13
C PHE A 22 -14.57 -3.83 9.64
N ARG A 23 -15.57 -3.06 10.10
CA ARG A 23 -15.97 -3.00 11.52
C ARG A 23 -16.51 -4.34 12.00
N ASP A 24 -17.35 -5.00 11.20
CA ASP A 24 -17.88 -6.32 11.50
C ASP A 24 -16.75 -7.34 11.62
N TRP A 25 -15.77 -7.29 10.70
CA TRP A 25 -14.56 -8.11 10.78
C TRP A 25 -13.75 -7.83 12.06
N VAL A 26 -13.53 -6.55 12.41
CA VAL A 26 -12.85 -6.16 13.65
C VAL A 26 -13.62 -6.67 14.88
N GLY A 27 -14.95 -6.69 14.84
CA GLY A 27 -15.82 -7.19 15.91
C GLY A 27 -15.74 -8.70 16.15
N LYS A 28 -15.15 -9.48 15.22
CA LYS A 28 -14.91 -10.92 15.40
C LYS A 28 -13.78 -11.25 16.37
N PHE A 29 -12.91 -10.29 16.67
CA PHE A 29 -11.82 -10.49 17.60
C PHE A 29 -12.30 -10.24 19.03
N GLU A 30 -11.81 -11.05 19.99
CA GLU A 30 -12.01 -10.78 21.41
C GLU A 30 -11.43 -9.40 21.79
N GLU A 31 -11.98 -8.77 22.83
CA GLU A 31 -11.49 -7.47 23.31
C GLU A 31 -9.98 -7.51 23.56
N GLY A 32 -9.26 -6.51 23.02
CA GLY A 32 -7.80 -6.42 23.13
C GLY A 32 -6.98 -7.37 22.24
N GLN A 33 -7.61 -8.31 21.52
CA GLN A 33 -6.90 -9.30 20.67
C GLN A 33 -6.81 -8.93 19.19
N ILE A 34 -7.38 -7.80 18.78
CA ILE A 34 -7.24 -7.36 17.39
C ILE A 34 -5.75 -7.05 17.16
N PRO A 35 -5.13 -7.49 16.04
CA PRO A 35 -3.74 -7.14 15.68
C PRO A 35 -3.53 -5.64 15.36
N LEU A 36 -4.40 -4.75 15.87
CA LEU A 36 -4.27 -3.28 15.74
C LEU A 36 -3.13 -2.72 16.59
N GLN A 37 -2.54 -3.52 17.49
CA GLN A 37 -1.51 -3.07 18.44
C GLN A 37 -0.17 -2.68 17.79
N LYS A 38 -0.06 -2.71 16.46
CA LYS A 38 1.11 -2.13 15.78
C LYS A 38 0.92 -0.62 15.72
N LYS A 39 1.92 0.15 16.18
CA LYS A 39 1.98 1.63 16.00
C LYS A 39 1.71 2.09 14.56
N SER A 40 1.97 1.24 13.56
CA SER A 40 1.72 1.54 12.15
C SER A 40 0.28 1.32 11.69
N SER A 41 -0.52 0.58 12.46
CA SER A 41 -1.89 0.11 12.16
C SER A 41 -2.05 -0.79 10.94
N VAL A 42 -0.95 -1.22 10.33
CA VAL A 42 -0.93 -2.02 9.09
C VAL A 42 -1.15 -3.50 9.40
N ILE A 43 -2.06 -4.13 8.66
CA ILE A 43 -2.46 -5.53 8.75
C ILE A 43 -2.15 -6.21 7.43
N GLN A 44 -1.19 -7.15 7.44
CA GLN A 44 -0.70 -7.91 6.29
C GLN A 44 -0.82 -9.42 6.54
N SER A 45 -1.93 -9.83 7.13
CA SER A 45 -2.23 -11.22 7.52
C SER A 45 -3.73 -11.49 7.34
N TYR A 46 -4.24 -12.65 7.77
CA TYR A 46 -5.68 -13.00 7.75
C TYR A 46 -6.34 -12.91 6.37
N ARG A 47 -5.53 -12.98 5.29
CA ARG A 47 -6.01 -12.82 3.92
C ARG A 47 -6.75 -11.49 3.67
N VAL A 48 -6.49 -10.43 4.46
CA VAL A 48 -7.23 -9.15 4.37
C VAL A 48 -7.18 -8.50 2.99
N GLY A 49 -6.09 -8.70 2.23
CA GLY A 49 -5.99 -8.22 0.84
C GLY A 49 -6.98 -8.90 -0.12
N HIS A 50 -7.49 -10.08 0.24
CA HIS A 50 -8.45 -10.88 -0.53
C HIS A 50 -9.89 -10.75 -0.04
N PHE A 51 -10.17 -9.94 0.97
CA PHE A 51 -11.54 -9.67 1.40
C PHE A 51 -12.34 -8.99 0.29
N GLN A 52 -13.67 -9.15 0.34
CA GLN A 52 -14.59 -8.59 -0.64
C GLN A 52 -14.39 -7.08 -0.78
N GLN A 53 -14.44 -6.35 0.34
CA GLN A 53 -14.24 -4.91 0.38
C GLN A 53 -12.84 -4.47 -0.11
N SER A 54 -11.81 -5.30 0.08
CA SER A 54 -10.46 -5.00 -0.44
C SER A 54 -10.39 -5.13 -1.97
N TRP A 55 -11.08 -6.12 -2.54
CA TRP A 55 -11.21 -6.28 -3.99
C TRP A 55 -12.08 -5.20 -4.64
N GLU A 56 -13.19 -4.84 -4.02
CA GLU A 56 -14.05 -3.74 -4.51
C GLU A 56 -13.26 -2.43 -4.60
N VAL A 57 -12.47 -2.10 -3.57
CA VAL A 57 -11.60 -0.91 -3.59
C VAL A 57 -10.51 -1.03 -4.65
N ARG A 58 -9.86 -2.19 -4.77
CA ARG A 58 -8.79 -2.43 -5.75
C ARG A 58 -9.28 -2.27 -7.18
N LEU A 59 -10.46 -2.81 -7.51
CA LEU A 59 -11.06 -2.66 -8.84
C LEU A 59 -11.36 -1.20 -9.16
N ARG A 60 -11.89 -0.43 -8.21
CA ARG A 60 -12.12 1.01 -8.40
C ARG A 60 -10.82 1.78 -8.62
N ALA A 61 -9.77 1.45 -7.87
CA ALA A 61 -8.46 2.09 -8.00
C ALA A 61 -7.81 1.89 -9.38
N LYS A 62 -8.18 0.85 -10.14
CA LYS A 62 -7.61 0.56 -11.47
C LYS A 62 -7.66 1.76 -12.41
N ALA A 63 -8.76 2.52 -12.43
CA ALA A 63 -8.91 3.69 -13.30
C ALA A 63 -7.81 4.75 -13.06
N VAL A 64 -7.39 4.94 -11.81
CA VAL A 64 -6.33 5.89 -11.45
C VAL A 64 -4.96 5.39 -11.92
N PHE A 65 -4.69 4.10 -11.75
CA PHE A 65 -3.46 3.49 -12.22
C PHE A 65 -3.39 3.43 -13.76
N GLN A 66 -4.51 3.18 -14.43
CA GLN A 66 -4.62 3.24 -15.88
C GLN A 66 -4.24 4.62 -16.40
N ALA A 67 -4.72 5.69 -15.75
CA ALA A 67 -4.42 7.05 -16.13
C ALA A 67 -2.92 7.38 -16.00
N VAL A 68 -2.26 6.97 -14.91
CA VAL A 68 -0.83 7.29 -14.71
C VAL A 68 0.11 6.41 -15.54
N TRP A 69 -0.32 5.20 -15.92
CA TRP A 69 0.48 4.28 -16.74
C TRP A 69 0.14 4.29 -18.23
N GLY A 70 -0.98 4.91 -18.62
CA GLY A 70 -1.42 4.93 -20.01
C GLY A 70 -1.79 3.56 -20.58
N THR A 71 -2.22 2.62 -19.73
CA THR A 71 -2.66 1.28 -20.15
C THR A 71 -3.67 0.67 -19.18
N GLU A 72 -4.60 -0.11 -19.72
CA GLU A 72 -5.54 -0.95 -18.96
C GLU A 72 -4.91 -2.26 -18.50
N LYS A 73 -3.80 -2.66 -19.13
CA LYS A 73 -3.12 -3.94 -18.92
C LYS A 73 -2.21 -3.83 -17.71
N LEU A 74 -2.80 -3.97 -16.54
CA LEU A 74 -2.14 -3.77 -15.26
C LEU A 74 -2.10 -5.06 -14.46
N LEU A 75 -1.03 -5.26 -13.71
CA LEU A 75 -0.99 -6.18 -12.58
C LEU A 75 -1.09 -5.37 -11.29
N SER A 76 -1.88 -5.87 -10.33
CA SER A 76 -2.08 -5.24 -9.03
C SER A 76 -1.34 -5.99 -7.92
N SER A 77 -0.92 -5.26 -6.91
CA SER A 77 -0.60 -5.83 -5.60
C SER A 77 -1.87 -6.36 -4.94
N VAL A 78 -1.71 -7.40 -4.11
CA VAL A 78 -2.69 -7.84 -3.12
C VAL A 78 -2.13 -7.56 -1.73
N ASP A 79 -1.97 -6.27 -1.43
CA ASP A 79 -1.35 -5.78 -0.20
C ASP A 79 -2.31 -5.84 1.00
N GLY A 80 -1.83 -5.34 2.13
CA GLY A 80 -2.58 -5.23 3.37
C GLY A 80 -3.57 -4.07 3.41
N ILE A 81 -4.12 -3.88 4.60
CA ILE A 81 -4.99 -2.76 4.96
C ILE A 81 -4.38 -2.03 6.16
N ALA A 82 -4.88 -0.84 6.47
CA ALA A 82 -4.62 -0.20 7.75
C ALA A 82 -5.93 0.18 8.45
N ILE A 83 -6.09 -0.30 9.68
CA ILE A 83 -7.24 -0.02 10.52
C ILE A 83 -6.76 0.48 11.89
N SER A 84 -7.34 1.58 12.37
CA SER A 84 -7.14 2.07 13.73
C SER A 84 -8.45 2.54 14.32
N LYS A 85 -8.68 2.16 15.59
CA LYS A 85 -9.68 2.79 16.45
C LYS A 85 -9.22 4.20 16.81
N PRO A 86 -10.15 5.11 17.16
CA PRO A 86 -9.83 6.33 17.87
C PRO A 86 -8.86 6.08 19.04
N PRO A 87 -7.85 6.94 19.24
CA PRO A 87 -6.94 6.85 20.38
C PRO A 87 -7.71 6.84 21.71
N LEU A 88 -7.34 5.94 22.62
CA LEU A 88 -7.91 5.90 23.98
C LEU A 88 -6.92 6.44 25.01
N ASN A 89 -5.62 6.24 24.78
CA ASN A 89 -4.55 6.63 25.70
C ASN A 89 -3.68 7.74 25.10
N ALA A 90 -2.94 8.45 25.95
CA ALA A 90 -2.02 9.51 25.52
C ALA A 90 -0.98 9.02 24.50
N ASP A 91 -0.45 7.80 24.69
CA ASP A 91 0.58 7.20 23.85
C ASP A 91 0.07 6.72 22.48
N ASP A 92 -1.25 6.71 22.26
CA ASP A 92 -1.88 6.40 20.98
C ASP A 92 -1.90 7.62 20.03
N TYR A 93 -1.67 8.82 20.58
CA TYR A 93 -1.58 10.05 19.82
C TYR A 93 -0.17 10.26 19.23
N ARG A 94 -0.11 11.16 18.26
CA ARG A 94 1.13 11.56 17.59
C ARG A 94 2.13 12.15 18.58
N ASP A 95 3.31 11.54 18.66
CA ASP A 95 4.50 12.18 19.23
C ASP A 95 5.20 12.98 18.11
N PRO A 96 5.29 14.32 18.23
CA PRO A 96 5.90 15.18 17.22
C PRO A 96 7.41 14.95 17.03
N HIS A 97 8.07 14.26 17.96
CA HIS A 97 9.49 13.91 17.90
C HIS A 97 9.74 12.53 17.27
N THR A 98 8.67 11.80 16.91
CA THR A 98 8.77 10.48 16.30
C THR A 98 8.34 10.48 14.85
N ASP A 99 9.15 9.80 14.05
CA ASP A 99 8.83 9.46 12.67
C ASP A 99 9.46 8.12 12.30
N TRP A 100 8.98 7.59 11.20
CA TRP A 100 9.57 6.42 10.58
C TRP A 100 9.72 6.65 9.08
N LEU A 101 10.12 7.87 8.72
CA LEU A 101 10.35 8.27 7.33
C LEU A 101 11.28 7.28 6.65
N HIS A 102 10.82 6.76 5.53
CA HIS A 102 11.50 5.72 4.79
C HIS A 102 11.30 5.88 3.29
N LEU A 103 12.12 5.14 2.56
CA LEU A 103 11.94 4.84 1.15
C LEU A 103 11.56 3.38 1.01
N ASP A 104 10.71 3.09 0.02
CA ASP A 104 10.30 1.73 -0.33
C ASP A 104 10.89 1.25 -1.65
N GLN A 105 11.63 2.11 -2.35
CA GLN A 105 12.42 1.75 -3.52
C GLN A 105 13.91 1.77 -3.17
N GLY A 106 14.55 0.59 -3.21
CA GLY A 106 15.96 0.43 -2.89
C GLY A 106 16.91 0.89 -4.01
N VAL A 107 18.21 0.82 -3.74
CA VAL A 107 19.26 1.26 -4.67
C VAL A 107 19.25 0.55 -6.02
N ARG A 108 18.73 -0.70 -6.07
CA ARG A 108 18.78 -1.54 -7.28
C ARG A 108 17.83 -1.09 -8.40
N ARG A 109 16.88 -0.22 -8.10
CA ARG A 109 15.83 0.24 -9.01
C ARG A 109 16.16 1.65 -9.50
N GLU A 110 16.33 1.83 -10.80
CA GLU A 110 16.65 3.12 -11.43
C GLU A 110 15.40 3.82 -11.95
N GLY A 111 15.22 5.08 -11.57
CA GLY A 111 14.04 5.83 -12.00
C GLY A 111 12.76 5.29 -11.35
N LEU A 112 11.62 5.51 -11.99
CA LEU A 112 10.31 5.11 -11.45
C LEU A 112 10.05 3.62 -11.70
N HIS A 113 9.82 2.83 -10.64
CA HIS A 113 9.36 1.43 -10.79
C HIS A 113 7.92 1.19 -10.30
N ALA A 114 7.38 2.05 -9.45
CA ALA A 114 6.01 1.91 -8.98
C ALA A 114 5.46 3.24 -8.47
N TYR A 115 4.15 3.40 -8.66
CA TYR A 115 3.35 4.26 -7.81
C TYR A 115 2.69 3.39 -6.76
N GLN A 116 2.87 3.74 -5.50
CA GLN A 116 2.08 3.18 -4.43
C GLN A 116 0.80 4.00 -4.23
N GLY A 117 -0.22 3.38 -3.65
CA GLY A 117 -1.50 4.02 -3.40
C GLY A 117 -2.14 3.57 -2.10
N ALA A 118 -2.90 4.49 -1.49
CA ALA A 118 -3.69 4.25 -0.30
C ALA A 118 -5.07 4.88 -0.49
N VAL A 119 -6.10 4.03 -0.53
CA VAL A 119 -7.50 4.46 -0.63
C VAL A 119 -8.06 4.63 0.76
N TYR A 120 -8.66 5.79 1.03
CA TYR A 120 -9.18 6.18 2.33
C TYR A 120 -10.69 6.05 2.37
N LEU A 121 -11.20 5.15 3.22
CA LEU A 121 -12.64 4.92 3.38
C LEU A 121 -13.26 5.78 4.47
N GLU A 122 -12.45 6.59 5.15
CA GLU A 122 -12.87 7.63 6.08
C GLU A 122 -12.07 8.90 5.79
N GLU A 123 -12.66 10.07 6.02
CA GLU A 123 -11.96 11.33 5.78
C GLU A 123 -10.70 11.43 6.62
N GLN A 124 -9.60 11.97 6.09
CA GLN A 124 -8.40 12.27 6.85
C GLN A 124 -8.01 13.73 6.67
N THR A 125 -8.07 14.49 7.75
CA THR A 125 -7.49 15.83 7.81
C THR A 125 -6.01 15.75 8.22
N GLN A 126 -5.33 16.89 8.25
CA GLN A 126 -3.94 17.01 8.72
C GLN A 126 -3.72 16.56 10.18
N ASP A 127 -4.80 16.56 10.97
CA ASP A 127 -4.80 16.28 12.41
C ASP A 127 -5.20 14.83 12.73
N ASP A 128 -5.63 14.08 11.73
CA ASP A 128 -6.02 12.68 11.87
C ASP A 128 -4.82 11.74 11.75
N TYR A 129 -5.08 10.43 11.70
CA TYR A 129 -4.12 9.51 11.08
C TYR A 129 -3.74 10.12 9.72
N CYS A 130 -2.49 10.12 9.32
CA CYS A 130 -2.15 10.81 8.09
C CYS A 130 -0.99 10.12 7.38
N PHE A 131 -1.07 10.07 6.06
CA PHE A 131 0.09 9.84 5.22
C PHE A 131 0.93 11.12 5.23
N ARG A 132 2.20 11.00 5.59
CA ARG A 132 3.13 12.13 5.54
C ARG A 132 4.18 11.87 4.49
N VAL A 133 4.63 12.95 3.86
CA VAL A 133 5.53 12.88 2.73
C VAL A 133 6.53 14.03 2.77
N LEU A 134 7.73 13.82 2.24
CA LEU A 134 8.63 14.89 1.86
C LEU A 134 8.42 15.17 0.37
N PRO A 135 7.64 16.19 -0.03
CA PRO A 135 7.42 16.48 -1.45
C PRO A 135 8.74 16.74 -2.16
N LYS A 136 8.82 16.34 -3.43
CA LYS A 136 10.02 16.44 -4.30
C LYS A 136 11.20 15.53 -3.91
N SER A 137 11.14 14.79 -2.80
CA SER A 137 12.25 13.90 -2.38
C SER A 137 12.63 12.83 -3.41
N HIS A 138 11.68 12.29 -4.18
CA HIS A 138 11.94 11.36 -5.29
C HIS A 138 12.95 11.88 -6.34
N LEU A 139 13.09 13.21 -6.51
CA LEU A 139 14.06 13.80 -7.43
C LEU A 139 15.51 13.59 -6.98
N TYR A 140 15.72 13.33 -5.68
CA TYR A 140 17.04 13.17 -5.07
C TYR A 140 17.35 11.70 -4.70
N HIS A 141 16.53 10.75 -5.14
CA HIS A 141 16.69 9.33 -4.81
C HIS A 141 18.03 8.75 -5.29
N ALA A 142 18.44 9.06 -6.52
CA ALA A 142 19.72 8.60 -7.05
C ALA A 142 20.91 9.22 -6.30
N GLU A 143 20.86 10.54 -6.05
CA GLU A 143 21.88 11.27 -5.29
C GLU A 143 21.96 10.78 -3.84
N PHE A 144 20.82 10.44 -3.22
CA PHE A 144 20.76 9.88 -1.87
C PHE A 144 21.59 8.60 -1.76
N TYR A 145 21.41 7.65 -2.68
CA TYR A 145 22.17 6.39 -2.66
C TYR A 145 23.64 6.56 -3.08
N GLN A 146 23.98 7.59 -3.85
CA GLN A 146 25.38 7.97 -4.11
C GLN A 146 26.03 8.56 -2.85
N THR A 147 25.29 9.33 -2.06
CA THR A 147 25.79 10.03 -0.86
C THR A 147 25.93 9.09 0.34
N PHE A 148 24.95 8.20 0.55
CA PHE A 148 24.86 7.35 1.75
C PHE A 148 25.16 5.90 1.42
N SER A 149 26.45 5.55 1.41
CA SER A 149 26.91 4.18 1.11
C SER A 149 26.35 3.13 2.09
N ASP A 150 26.05 3.52 3.34
CA ASP A 150 25.39 2.68 4.32
C ASP A 150 23.94 2.35 3.91
N ALA A 151 23.19 3.32 3.38
CA ALA A 151 21.86 3.10 2.84
C ALA A 151 21.89 2.20 1.60
N THR A 152 22.88 2.40 0.72
CA THR A 152 23.12 1.53 -0.45
C THR A 152 23.32 0.09 -0.02
N LYS A 153 24.31 -0.18 0.84
CA LYS A 153 24.60 -1.55 1.34
C LYS A 153 23.39 -2.21 1.99
N ARG A 154 22.64 -1.47 2.83
CA ARG A 154 21.40 -1.99 3.47
C ARG A 154 20.31 -2.38 2.47
N THR A 155 20.28 -1.74 1.30
CA THR A 155 19.22 -1.93 0.29
C THR A 155 19.65 -2.70 -0.95
N GLU A 156 20.82 -3.33 -0.93
CA GLU A 156 21.24 -4.26 -1.99
C GLU A 156 20.35 -5.51 -2.04
N ARG A 157 19.77 -5.91 -0.91
CA ARG A 157 18.92 -7.12 -0.79
C ARG A 157 17.49 -6.83 -0.31
N SER A 158 17.16 -5.57 -0.07
CA SER A 158 15.88 -5.09 0.44
C SER A 158 15.54 -3.75 -0.19
N ASP A 159 14.28 -3.47 -0.50
CA ASP A 159 13.90 -2.15 -1.00
C ASP A 159 13.65 -1.13 0.12
N PHE A 160 13.25 -1.60 1.31
CA PHE A 160 12.92 -0.74 2.45
C PHE A 160 14.16 -0.07 3.06
N CYS A 161 14.12 1.25 3.22
CA CYS A 161 15.19 2.06 3.80
C CYS A 161 14.64 3.08 4.80
N LYS A 162 14.67 2.75 6.09
CA LYS A 162 14.38 3.73 7.15
C LYS A 162 15.53 4.75 7.27
N LEU A 163 15.17 6.03 7.26
CA LEU A 163 16.13 7.13 7.28
C LEU A 163 16.65 7.42 8.70
N SER A 164 17.96 7.64 8.80
CA SER A 164 18.59 8.24 9.98
C SER A 164 18.33 9.75 10.07
N LYS A 165 18.69 10.39 11.18
CA LYS A 165 18.62 11.86 11.32
C LYS A 165 19.40 12.57 10.21
N THR A 166 20.65 12.18 9.98
CA THR A 166 21.50 12.76 8.92
C THR A 166 20.92 12.56 7.52
N GLN A 167 20.30 11.39 7.28
CA GLN A 167 19.65 11.08 6.01
C GLN A 167 18.37 11.91 5.80
N LYS A 168 17.61 12.22 6.86
CA LYS A 168 16.49 13.17 6.80
C LYS A 168 16.97 14.61 6.54
N ASP A 169 18.02 15.04 7.23
CA ASP A 169 18.60 16.38 7.06
C ASP A 169 19.07 16.65 5.63
N PHE A 170 19.53 15.63 4.90
CA PHE A 170 19.84 15.72 3.48
C PHE A 170 18.64 16.20 2.65
N PHE A 171 17.45 15.63 2.87
CA PHE A 171 16.23 16.04 2.17
C PHE A 171 15.74 17.41 2.63
N TYR A 172 15.80 17.71 3.94
CA TYR A 172 15.41 19.01 4.46
C TYR A 172 16.26 20.16 3.90
N ARG A 173 17.59 19.99 3.79
CA ARG A 173 18.49 20.98 3.17
C ARG A 173 18.19 21.22 1.69
N LYS A 174 17.55 20.26 1.02
CA LYS A 174 17.08 20.38 -0.37
C LYS A 174 15.66 20.94 -0.47
N GLY A 175 15.09 21.44 0.63
CA GLY A 175 13.76 22.04 0.68
C GLY A 175 12.61 21.02 0.67
N CYS A 176 12.88 19.73 0.91
CA CYS A 176 11.84 18.70 1.00
C CYS A 176 11.28 18.66 2.43
N ASN A 177 10.34 19.55 2.75
CA ASN A 177 9.75 19.65 4.08
C ASN A 177 8.63 18.63 4.32
N LEU A 178 8.47 18.16 5.56
CA LEU A 178 7.44 17.19 5.91
C LEU A 178 6.04 17.81 5.82
N VAL A 179 5.16 17.13 5.11
CA VAL A 179 3.76 17.53 4.91
C VAL A 179 2.85 16.38 5.26
N ASN A 180 1.83 16.66 6.07
CA ASN A 180 0.68 15.80 6.26
C ASN A 180 -0.24 15.97 5.05
N VAL A 181 -0.69 14.87 4.45
CA VAL A 181 -1.53 14.89 3.25
C VAL A 181 -2.98 14.56 3.63
N PRO A 182 -3.89 15.55 3.70
CA PRO A 182 -5.31 15.29 3.84
C PRO A 182 -5.84 14.52 2.64
N VAL A 183 -6.74 13.56 2.89
CA VAL A 183 -7.42 12.80 1.85
C VAL A 183 -8.92 12.78 2.19
N PRO A 184 -9.80 13.23 1.28
CA PRO A 184 -11.24 13.16 1.52
C PRO A 184 -11.70 11.71 1.61
N LYS A 185 -12.84 11.49 2.26
CA LYS A 185 -13.48 10.16 2.29
C LYS A 185 -13.76 9.68 0.88
N GLY A 186 -13.34 8.46 0.58
CA GLY A 186 -13.41 7.89 -0.77
C GLY A 186 -12.33 8.38 -1.72
N GLY A 187 -11.34 9.14 -1.25
CA GLY A 187 -10.18 9.54 -2.03
C GLY A 187 -9.04 8.52 -2.00
N ILE A 188 -8.10 8.67 -2.93
CA ILE A 188 -6.84 7.94 -2.97
C ILE A 188 -5.67 8.92 -2.99
N VAL A 189 -4.64 8.65 -2.19
CA VAL A 189 -3.32 9.26 -2.38
C VAL A 189 -2.44 8.27 -3.15
N LEU A 190 -1.76 8.76 -4.18
CA LEU A 190 -0.72 8.03 -4.90
C LEU A 190 0.62 8.72 -4.68
N TRP A 191 1.69 7.94 -4.57
CA TRP A 191 3.05 8.46 -4.49
C TRP A 191 4.04 7.61 -5.27
N ASP A 192 5.04 8.27 -5.83
CA ASP A 192 6.20 7.64 -6.43
C ASP A 192 6.96 6.89 -5.33
N SER A 193 7.28 5.60 -5.53
CA SER A 193 7.91 4.75 -4.51
C SER A 193 9.30 5.24 -4.05
N ARG A 194 9.90 6.17 -4.80
CA ARG A 194 11.13 6.89 -4.42
C ARG A 194 10.89 8.08 -3.48
N THR A 195 9.65 8.43 -3.20
CA THR A 195 9.30 9.55 -2.33
C THR A 195 9.42 9.13 -0.87
N VAL A 196 10.16 9.91 -0.09
CA VAL A 196 10.27 9.70 1.36
C VAL A 196 8.92 9.96 2.00
N HIS A 197 8.42 8.97 2.75
CA HIS A 197 7.11 9.04 3.36
C HIS A 197 7.05 8.21 4.63
N ASP A 198 5.97 8.39 5.39
CA ASP A 198 5.54 7.50 6.46
C ASP A 198 4.04 7.69 6.74
N ASN A 199 3.57 7.11 7.84
CA ASN A 199 2.28 7.45 8.41
C ASN A 199 2.44 7.95 9.86
N THR A 200 1.42 8.62 10.36
CA THR A 200 1.40 9.14 11.72
C THR A 200 0.04 8.92 12.37
N PRO A 201 -0.03 8.72 13.70
CA PRO A 201 -1.27 8.80 14.45
C PRO A 201 -1.89 10.23 14.41
N PRO A 202 -3.14 10.40 14.86
CA PRO A 202 -3.77 11.70 15.02
C PRO A 202 -3.14 12.50 16.15
N ILE A 203 -3.31 13.83 16.13
CA ILE A 203 -2.96 14.68 17.27
C ILE A 203 -4.01 14.59 18.38
N ALA A 204 -3.59 14.91 19.60
CA ALA A 204 -4.52 15.11 20.71
C ALA A 204 -5.47 16.29 20.40
N LYS A 205 -6.72 16.20 20.86
CA LYS A 205 -7.74 17.25 20.71
C LYS A 205 -8.07 17.67 19.26
N ARG A 206 -7.88 16.77 18.28
CA ARG A 206 -8.37 16.96 16.91
C ARG A 206 -9.89 17.19 16.87
N SER A 207 -10.39 17.88 15.85
CA SER A 207 -11.81 18.24 15.73
C SER A 207 -12.78 17.05 15.73
N ASN A 208 -12.35 15.89 15.21
CA ASN A 208 -13.17 14.68 15.12
C ASN A 208 -12.51 13.53 15.90
N PRO A 209 -12.68 13.47 17.24
CA PRO A 209 -11.99 12.48 18.07
C PRO A 209 -12.39 11.04 17.74
N ASP A 210 -13.65 10.79 17.39
CA ASP A 210 -14.22 9.45 17.16
C ASP A 210 -13.89 8.83 15.80
N ARG A 211 -13.10 9.54 14.99
CA ARG A 211 -12.81 9.14 13.63
C ARG A 211 -11.82 7.97 13.57
N TRP A 212 -12.23 6.91 12.90
CA TRP A 212 -11.41 5.73 12.66
C TRP A 212 -10.46 5.95 11.48
N ARG A 213 -9.46 5.08 11.37
CA ARG A 213 -8.67 4.90 10.15
C ARG A 213 -9.15 3.65 9.43
N PHE A 214 -9.46 3.78 8.14
CA PHE A 214 -9.70 2.66 7.24
C PHE A 214 -9.02 2.93 5.91
N VAL A 215 -7.99 2.15 5.61
CA VAL A 215 -7.18 2.29 4.40
C VAL A 215 -6.98 0.95 3.73
N VAL A 216 -7.12 0.91 2.41
CA VAL A 216 -6.72 -0.23 1.58
C VAL A 216 -5.51 0.20 0.74
N PHE A 217 -4.41 -0.55 0.85
CA PHE A 217 -3.22 -0.29 0.04
C PHE A 217 -3.36 -0.95 -1.33
N VAL A 218 -3.10 -0.19 -2.37
CA VAL A 218 -3.18 -0.64 -3.77
C VAL A 218 -2.00 -0.07 -4.52
N SER A 219 -1.30 -0.91 -5.26
CA SER A 219 -0.28 -0.52 -6.22
C SER A 219 -0.54 -1.32 -7.48
N MET A 220 -0.31 -0.71 -8.63
CA MET A 220 -0.40 -1.41 -9.91
C MET A 220 0.72 -0.93 -10.82
N THR A 221 1.18 -1.84 -11.68
CA THR A 221 2.20 -1.56 -12.71
C THR A 221 1.80 -2.24 -14.02
N PRO A 222 2.28 -1.77 -15.18
CA PRO A 222 2.04 -2.42 -16.46
C PRO A 222 2.35 -3.92 -16.42
N ALA A 223 1.41 -4.72 -16.92
CA ALA A 223 1.51 -6.17 -16.92
C ALA A 223 2.66 -6.67 -17.80
N ILE A 224 2.97 -5.95 -18.88
CA ILE A 224 4.07 -6.30 -19.81
C ILE A 224 5.46 -6.25 -19.16
N TRP A 225 5.58 -5.66 -17.97
CA TRP A 225 6.84 -5.65 -17.23
C TRP A 225 7.13 -6.98 -16.52
N ALA A 226 6.12 -7.82 -16.31
CA ALA A 226 6.26 -9.11 -15.65
C ALA A 226 6.91 -10.13 -16.59
N SER A 227 7.90 -10.86 -16.08
CA SER A 227 8.40 -12.06 -16.73
C SER A 227 7.41 -13.22 -16.56
N GLU A 228 7.61 -14.32 -17.29
CA GLU A 228 6.80 -15.52 -17.10
C GLU A 228 6.88 -16.04 -15.65
N LYS A 229 8.08 -15.98 -15.04
CA LYS A 229 8.29 -16.32 -13.63
C LYS A 229 7.50 -15.42 -12.68
N ASP A 230 7.39 -14.12 -12.99
CA ASP A 230 6.58 -13.19 -12.19
C ASP A 230 5.08 -13.53 -12.32
N MET A 231 4.62 -13.92 -13.52
CA MET A 231 3.25 -14.37 -13.76
C MET A 231 2.92 -15.68 -13.04
N GLU A 232 3.80 -16.67 -13.09
CA GLU A 232 3.68 -17.92 -12.33
C GLU A 232 3.59 -17.65 -10.82
N PHE A 233 4.44 -16.76 -10.29
CA PHE A 233 4.39 -16.33 -8.90
C PHE A 233 3.04 -15.69 -8.54
N LYS A 234 2.54 -14.78 -9.38
CA LYS A 234 1.27 -14.07 -9.17
C LYS A 234 0.09 -15.05 -9.16
N LYS A 235 0.10 -16.02 -10.08
CA LYS A 235 -0.89 -17.09 -10.15
C LYS A 235 -0.90 -17.97 -8.91
N ASP A 236 0.27 -18.41 -8.42
CA ASP A 236 0.38 -19.16 -7.16
C ASP A 236 -0.13 -18.33 -5.96
N ALA A 237 0.33 -17.09 -5.84
CA ALA A 237 -0.04 -16.20 -4.76
C ALA A 237 -1.56 -15.94 -4.72
N TYR A 238 -2.19 -15.72 -5.87
CA TYR A 238 -3.64 -15.55 -5.98
C TYR A 238 -4.40 -16.82 -5.56
N ARG A 239 -4.02 -17.99 -6.10
CA ARG A 239 -4.71 -19.26 -5.82
C ARG A 239 -4.60 -19.70 -4.37
N ARG A 240 -3.50 -19.39 -3.71
CA ARG A 240 -3.27 -19.64 -2.27
C ARG A 240 -3.79 -18.52 -1.37
N MET A 241 -4.33 -17.45 -1.95
CA MET A 241 -4.76 -16.24 -1.25
C MET A 241 -3.66 -15.61 -0.38
N LEU A 242 -2.42 -15.62 -0.87
CA LEU A 242 -1.31 -14.92 -0.25
C LEU A 242 -1.44 -13.41 -0.48
N LEU A 243 -1.02 -12.62 0.49
CA LEU A 243 -0.83 -11.19 0.29
C LEU A 243 0.54 -10.94 -0.33
N THR A 244 0.63 -9.97 -1.23
CA THR A 244 1.88 -9.52 -1.87
C THR A 244 2.24 -8.11 -1.42
N THR A 245 3.51 -7.74 -1.51
CA THR A 245 3.93 -6.35 -1.32
C THR A 245 3.39 -5.46 -2.45
N HIS A 246 3.65 -4.15 -2.36
CA HIS A 246 3.29 -3.16 -3.37
C HIS A 246 3.92 -3.39 -4.76
N TRP A 247 4.96 -4.23 -4.87
CA TRP A 247 5.54 -4.59 -6.16
C TRP A 247 4.58 -5.49 -6.93
N SER A 248 4.11 -5.03 -8.10
CA SER A 248 2.97 -5.66 -8.78
C SER A 248 3.35 -6.46 -10.03
N SER A 249 4.47 -6.13 -10.69
CA SER A 249 4.94 -6.88 -11.87
C SER A 249 6.40 -7.35 -11.81
N GLN A 250 7.24 -6.81 -10.91
CA GLN A 250 8.66 -7.20 -10.83
C GLN A 250 9.21 -7.15 -9.41
N GLY A 251 10.07 -8.11 -9.05
CA GLY A 251 10.67 -8.18 -7.71
C GLY A 251 9.64 -8.54 -6.65
N LEU A 252 8.72 -9.43 -7.02
CA LEU A 252 7.55 -9.81 -6.23
C LEU A 252 7.94 -10.54 -4.95
N LYS A 253 7.19 -10.26 -3.88
CA LYS A 253 7.35 -10.90 -2.58
C LYS A 253 5.98 -11.07 -1.94
N THR A 254 5.81 -12.15 -1.20
CA THR A 254 4.62 -12.35 -0.35
C THR A 254 4.92 -11.93 1.08
N PHE A 255 3.89 -11.52 1.80
CA PHE A 255 3.94 -11.54 3.26
C PHE A 255 3.90 -12.97 3.76
N LYS A 256 4.15 -13.15 5.08
CA LYS A 256 4.05 -14.47 5.71
C LYS A 256 2.65 -15.02 5.52
N GLU A 257 2.56 -16.25 5.03
CA GLU A 257 1.29 -16.94 4.87
C GLU A 257 0.54 -17.00 6.22
N TYR A 258 -0.75 -16.69 6.17
CA TYR A 258 -1.61 -16.83 7.34
C TYR A 258 -1.94 -18.30 7.54
N ILE A 259 -1.47 -18.85 8.65
CA ILE A 259 -1.79 -20.21 9.08
C ILE A 259 -2.84 -20.12 10.18
N GLU A 260 -4.01 -20.65 9.88
CA GLU A 260 -5.15 -20.66 10.80
C GLU A 260 -4.97 -21.74 11.88
N ASN A 261 -5.27 -21.39 13.14
CA ASN A 261 -5.21 -22.34 14.26
C ASN A 261 -6.62 -22.70 14.73
N LYS A 262 -7.19 -23.76 14.13
CA LYS A 262 -8.53 -24.29 14.42
C LYS A 262 -8.67 -24.97 15.78
N ARG A 263 -7.57 -25.20 16.53
CA ARG A 263 -7.59 -25.95 17.80
C ARG A 263 -7.91 -25.07 19.02
N LYS A 264 -8.22 -23.77 18.82
CA LYS A 264 -8.61 -22.88 19.92
C LYS A 264 -10.02 -23.24 20.44
N ARG A 265 -10.17 -23.25 21.76
CA ARG A 265 -11.42 -23.63 22.46
C ARG A 265 -12.64 -22.77 22.08
N ASN A 266 -12.43 -21.50 21.71
CA ASN A 266 -13.44 -20.55 21.22
C ASN A 266 -13.06 -20.03 19.83
N TYR A 267 -12.92 -20.93 18.86
CA TYR A 267 -12.47 -20.56 17.53
C TYR A 267 -13.50 -19.68 16.80
N VAL A 268 -13.06 -18.50 16.36
CA VAL A 268 -13.80 -17.60 15.46
C VAL A 268 -12.99 -17.46 14.17
N ASN A 269 -13.61 -17.71 13.02
CA ASN A 269 -12.96 -17.49 11.73
C ASN A 269 -12.87 -15.99 11.45
N VAL A 270 -11.66 -15.45 11.59
CA VAL A 270 -11.29 -14.05 11.34
C VAL A 270 -10.64 -13.87 9.96
N SER A 271 -10.74 -14.86 9.09
CA SER A 271 -10.20 -14.90 7.73
C SER A 271 -11.30 -15.31 6.74
N ILE A 272 -10.89 -15.63 5.51
CA ILE A 272 -11.74 -16.23 4.48
C ILE A 272 -11.14 -17.55 4.00
N ASP A 273 -12.01 -18.52 3.69
CA ASP A 273 -11.62 -19.84 3.18
C ASP A 273 -11.62 -19.90 1.65
N HIS A 274 -12.40 -19.03 1.01
CA HIS A 274 -12.54 -18.94 -0.43
C HIS A 274 -12.52 -17.49 -0.90
N LEU A 275 -12.04 -17.29 -2.13
CA LEU A 275 -12.13 -15.99 -2.79
C LEU A 275 -13.60 -15.54 -2.91
N PRO A 276 -13.91 -14.27 -2.63
CA PRO A 276 -15.25 -13.72 -2.87
C PRO A 276 -15.52 -13.60 -4.38
N ASP A 277 -16.79 -13.52 -4.78
CA ASP A 277 -17.15 -13.53 -6.20
C ASP A 277 -16.60 -12.33 -6.99
N VAL A 278 -16.49 -11.16 -6.34
CA VAL A 278 -15.83 -9.98 -6.91
C VAL A 278 -14.38 -10.27 -7.35
N ALA A 279 -13.68 -11.14 -6.61
CA ALA A 279 -12.30 -11.52 -6.90
C ALA A 279 -12.19 -12.54 -8.03
N LYS A 280 -13.28 -13.22 -8.38
CA LYS A 280 -13.31 -14.24 -9.44
C LYS A 280 -13.70 -13.67 -10.79
N THR A 281 -14.04 -12.40 -10.89
CA THR A 281 -14.32 -11.74 -12.19
C THR A 281 -13.08 -11.80 -13.09
N GLN A 282 -13.28 -11.76 -14.41
CA GLN A 282 -12.17 -11.78 -15.36
C GLN A 282 -11.18 -10.62 -15.09
N GLU A 283 -11.69 -9.42 -14.83
CA GLU A 283 -10.87 -8.26 -14.51
C GLU A 283 -10.03 -8.46 -13.24
N ALA A 284 -10.61 -9.05 -12.19
CA ALA A 284 -9.86 -9.38 -10.98
C ALA A 284 -8.78 -10.44 -11.24
N ARG A 285 -9.07 -11.48 -12.03
CA ARG A 285 -8.09 -12.51 -12.40
C ARG A 285 -6.94 -11.95 -13.24
N LEU A 286 -7.23 -11.03 -14.16
CA LEU A 286 -6.23 -10.30 -14.93
C LEU A 286 -5.34 -9.41 -14.05
N LEU A 287 -5.92 -8.60 -13.15
CA LEU A 287 -5.15 -7.82 -12.18
C LEU A 287 -4.32 -8.70 -11.23
N ALA A 288 -4.88 -9.84 -10.82
CA ALA A 288 -4.22 -10.80 -9.94
C ALA A 288 -3.04 -11.50 -10.62
N GLY A 289 -3.03 -11.61 -11.96
CA GLY A 289 -2.09 -12.42 -12.72
C GLY A 289 -2.43 -13.91 -12.74
N ASP A 290 -3.68 -14.28 -12.49
CA ASP A 290 -4.19 -15.65 -12.72
C ASP A 290 -4.57 -15.87 -14.19
N GLU A 291 -4.86 -14.78 -14.90
CA GLU A 291 -5.03 -14.72 -16.35
C GLU A 291 -4.03 -13.75 -16.98
N HIS A 292 -3.79 -13.94 -18.28
CA HIS A 292 -2.88 -13.12 -19.08
C HIS A 292 -3.65 -12.15 -19.95
N TYR A 293 -3.10 -10.94 -20.10
CA TYR A 293 -3.57 -10.00 -21.12
C TYR A 293 -3.07 -10.44 -22.50
N ASP A 294 -3.86 -10.13 -23.53
CA ASP A 294 -3.37 -10.15 -24.90
C ASP A 294 -2.57 -8.86 -25.15
N PHE A 295 -1.28 -8.97 -25.42
CA PHE A 295 -0.41 -7.83 -25.70
C PHE A 295 -0.40 -7.42 -27.19
N GLU A 296 -1.03 -8.20 -28.05
CA GLU A 296 -1.10 -8.00 -29.51
C GLU A 296 -2.48 -7.47 -29.98
N ASP A 297 -3.40 -7.19 -29.06
CA ASP A 297 -4.77 -6.69 -29.33
C ASP A 297 -4.86 -5.25 -29.89
N GLY A 298 -3.71 -4.61 -30.16
CA GLY A 298 -3.61 -3.23 -30.66
C GLY A 298 -3.84 -2.13 -29.62
N ARG A 299 -4.15 -2.46 -28.35
CA ARG A 299 -4.28 -1.47 -27.26
C ARG A 299 -2.93 -1.16 -26.62
N PRO A 300 -2.76 0.03 -26.01
CA PRO A 300 -1.50 0.40 -25.35
C PRO A 300 -1.07 -0.60 -24.27
N ASN A 301 0.19 -1.02 -24.30
CA ASN A 301 0.79 -1.92 -23.30
C ASN A 301 1.46 -1.16 -22.13
N GLY A 302 1.42 0.17 -22.16
CA GLY A 302 2.08 1.03 -21.19
C GLY A 302 3.52 1.37 -21.59
N PRO A 303 4.26 2.08 -20.72
CA PRO A 303 5.64 2.46 -20.97
C PRO A 303 6.60 1.27 -20.97
N ALA A 304 7.80 1.47 -21.51
CA ALA A 304 8.89 0.51 -21.43
C ALA A 304 9.20 0.13 -19.97
N ALA A 305 9.65 -1.11 -19.77
CA ALA A 305 10.03 -1.61 -18.46
C ALA A 305 11.16 -0.75 -17.83
N PRO A 306 11.11 -0.51 -16.50
CA PRO A 306 12.11 0.30 -15.83
C PRO A 306 13.45 -0.44 -15.71
N LYS A 307 14.54 0.31 -15.53
CA LYS A 307 15.91 -0.22 -15.52
C LYS A 307 16.35 -0.64 -14.12
N TRP A 308 17.11 -1.71 -14.05
CA TRP A 308 17.72 -2.21 -12.81
C TRP A 308 19.22 -1.92 -12.82
N ARG A 309 19.77 -1.38 -11.72
CA ARG A 309 21.22 -1.06 -11.60
C ARG A 309 22.10 -2.30 -11.73
N PHE A 310 21.64 -3.39 -11.15
CA PHE A 310 22.32 -4.68 -11.11
C PHE A 310 21.28 -5.75 -11.42
N GLY A 311 21.53 -6.59 -12.44
CA GLY A 311 20.76 -7.75 -12.94
C GLY A 311 19.34 -8.01 -12.40
N ILE A 312 18.41 -8.33 -13.29
CA ILE A 312 17.03 -8.73 -12.93
C ILE A 312 17.09 -10.05 -12.11
N TYR A 313 16.25 -10.21 -11.07
CA TYR A 313 16.20 -11.42 -10.21
C TYR A 313 15.30 -12.53 -10.76
#